data_AF-E2BZP5-F1
#
_entry.id   AF-E2BZP5-F1
#
_cell.length_a   1.000
_cell.length_b   1.000
_cell.length_c   1.000
_cell.angle_alpha   90.00
_cell.angle_beta   90.00
_cell.angle_gamma   90.00
#
_symmetry.space_group_name_H-M   'P 1'
#
loop_
_entity.id
_entity.type
_entity.pdbx_description
1 polymer ?
#
loop_
_entity_poly.entity_id
_entity_poly.type
_entity_poly.pdbx_seq_one_letter_code
_entity_poly.pdbx_strand_id
1 'polypeptide(L)'
;DSDLANFLDETRQYITLLDREHKIFVQILLEIKWTDKSPDFISAYKSFVEDLVCARVEYARSVFDYLVKLFKPVGEDNREHKTKELTLQDTERLNHIHDMLKKILKVVPMSRKCLLYSIESEYPYITHSTYIHEVYVHALLSITHYAPYLKSDIIFIVINGLASLDVNITKNKTKDYEDLCDMIDSDSDNLATADNHEDKTEHVQLIEHTLDVCMDIFLEFMHKFCYINNVDLNKENLKILYQDILATFDKVLLRIDRTQYVQYIGFYLCSIKPALTALISHLWKKVTSWDEAPVIRQLAVSYISSLVATASYITSETLKVTICRFTNWIHDYIGMDETTDNYVDLKLHNVFYSVCQAFFYLFVAKHEELTKTRCNILFVQQLDIPKIISCKLNPLVVCNGKIVRSFADITKMYQLAYCDAIIEDNTRKQLPIFGEEELLLPDFFPFESYTLEHSRHWIAPLLNNNVCMTDASNQLSNKTKRLRSK
;
A
#
# COMPACT_ATOMS: atom_id res chain seq x y z
N ASP A 1 -4.06 -17.13 43.45
CA ASP A 1 -2.88 -17.36 42.58
C ASP A 1 -2.13 -18.64 42.97
N SER A 2 -1.69 -18.81 44.22
CA SER A 2 -1.04 -20.07 44.68
C SER A 2 -1.91 -21.32 44.46
N ASP A 3 -3.18 -21.30 44.86
CA ASP A 3 -4.08 -22.46 44.70
C ASP A 3 -4.36 -22.79 43.23
N LEU A 4 -4.43 -21.78 42.38
CA LEU A 4 -4.61 -21.94 40.93
C LEU A 4 -3.34 -22.51 40.27
N ALA A 5 -2.16 -22.12 40.74
CA ALA A 5 -0.89 -22.70 40.28
C ALA A 5 -0.80 -24.20 40.63
N ASN A 6 -1.12 -24.55 41.89
CA ASN A 6 -1.17 -25.94 42.34
C ASN A 6 -2.18 -26.77 41.54
N PHE A 7 -3.36 -26.20 41.26
CA PHE A 7 -4.37 -26.87 40.44
C PHE A 7 -3.90 -27.12 39.00
N LEU A 8 -3.17 -26.17 38.39
CA LEU A 8 -2.58 -26.36 37.06
C LEU A 8 -1.50 -27.44 37.08
N ASP A 9 -0.67 -27.49 38.13
CA ASP A 9 0.36 -28.52 38.30
C ASP A 9 -0.23 -29.91 38.55
N GLU A 10 -1.35 -30.02 39.27
CA GLU A 10 -2.10 -31.28 39.41
C GLU A 10 -2.72 -31.69 38.07
N THR A 11 -3.36 -30.75 37.36
CA THR A 11 -3.97 -31.01 36.05
C THR A 11 -2.91 -31.45 35.04
N ARG A 12 -1.69 -30.92 35.15
CA ARG A 12 -0.54 -31.28 34.31
C ARG A 12 -0.22 -32.78 34.34
N GLN A 13 -0.39 -33.43 35.50
CA GLN A 13 -0.13 -34.87 35.66
C GLN A 13 -1.12 -35.75 34.88
N TYR A 14 -2.28 -35.20 34.53
CA TYR A 14 -3.36 -35.91 33.85
C TYR A 14 -3.62 -35.43 32.41
N ILE A 15 -2.70 -34.65 31.82
CA ILE A 15 -2.86 -34.10 30.46
C ILE A 15 -3.11 -35.19 29.41
N THR A 16 -2.54 -36.38 29.59
CA THR A 16 -2.73 -37.50 28.67
C THR A 16 -4.17 -38.03 28.67
N LEU A 17 -4.98 -37.75 29.69
CA LEU A 17 -6.38 -38.18 29.79
C LEU A 17 -7.37 -37.13 29.25
N LEU A 18 -6.90 -35.92 28.90
CA LEU A 18 -7.72 -34.84 28.37
C LEU A 18 -8.07 -35.06 26.89
N ASP A 19 -8.86 -36.10 26.62
CA ASP A 19 -9.42 -36.43 25.31
C ASP A 19 -10.47 -35.42 24.84
N ARG A 20 -10.99 -35.58 23.61
CA ARG A 20 -11.95 -34.66 22.95
C ARG A 20 -13.21 -34.36 23.77
N GLU A 21 -13.61 -35.27 24.65
CA GLU A 21 -14.75 -35.10 25.55
C GLU A 21 -14.52 -33.97 26.57
N HIS A 22 -13.26 -33.68 26.91
CA HIS A 22 -12.87 -32.63 27.84
C HIS A 22 -12.55 -31.30 27.16
N LYS A 23 -12.90 -31.12 25.88
CA LYS A 23 -12.59 -29.91 25.11
C LYS A 23 -13.09 -28.62 25.78
N ILE A 24 -14.29 -28.65 26.37
CA ILE A 24 -14.87 -27.50 27.08
C ILE A 24 -14.05 -27.14 28.32
N PHE A 25 -13.61 -28.16 29.07
CA PHE A 25 -12.76 -27.97 30.24
C PHE A 25 -11.41 -27.36 29.85
N VAL A 26 -10.77 -27.87 28.81
CA VAL A 26 -9.51 -27.31 28.28
C VAL A 26 -9.71 -25.87 27.81
N GLN A 27 -10.82 -25.55 27.15
CA GLN A 27 -11.10 -24.19 26.71
C GLN A 27 -11.25 -23.21 27.90
N ILE A 28 -11.95 -23.62 28.96
CA ILE A 28 -12.09 -22.80 30.17
C ILE A 28 -10.73 -22.57 30.84
N LEU A 29 -9.87 -23.59 30.88
CA LEU A 29 -8.51 -23.45 31.41
C LEU A 29 -7.66 -22.47 30.59
N LEU A 30 -7.81 -22.49 29.26
CA LEU A 30 -7.12 -21.55 28.39
C LEU A 30 -7.62 -20.12 28.63
N GLU A 31 -8.93 -19.91 28.80
CA GLU A 31 -9.53 -18.58 28.99
C GLU A 31 -9.21 -17.89 30.34
N ILE A 32 -8.40 -18.51 31.21
CA ILE A 32 -7.96 -17.91 32.46
C ILE A 32 -7.10 -16.67 32.17
N LYS A 33 -7.43 -15.52 32.78
CA LYS A 33 -6.58 -14.32 32.72
C LYS A 33 -5.29 -14.54 33.51
N TRP A 34 -4.20 -14.82 32.81
CA TRP A 34 -2.90 -15.19 33.40
C TRP A 34 -1.83 -14.11 33.27
N THR A 35 -2.01 -13.12 32.40
CA THR A 35 -0.95 -12.16 32.03
C THR A 35 -0.64 -11.13 33.11
N ASP A 36 -1.57 -10.82 34.01
CA ASP A 36 -1.41 -9.84 35.10
C ASP A 36 -1.21 -10.51 36.48
N LYS A 37 -0.86 -11.80 36.50
CA LYS A 37 -0.80 -12.64 37.73
C LYS A 37 0.62 -12.77 38.28
N SER A 38 0.77 -13.40 39.44
CA SER A 38 2.09 -13.65 40.04
C SER A 38 3.04 -14.40 39.10
N PRO A 39 4.37 -14.16 39.17
CA PRO A 39 5.35 -14.81 38.28
C PRO A 39 5.33 -16.34 38.40
N ASP A 40 5.06 -16.86 39.61
CA ASP A 40 4.92 -18.30 39.86
C ASP A 40 3.74 -18.89 39.08
N PHE A 41 2.60 -18.20 39.07
CA PHE A 41 1.43 -18.63 38.31
C PHE A 41 1.67 -18.55 36.80
N ILE A 42 2.32 -17.50 36.32
CA ILE A 42 2.69 -17.35 34.90
C ILE A 42 3.60 -18.49 34.46
N SER A 43 4.57 -18.88 35.29
CA SER A 43 5.47 -20.00 35.01
C SER A 43 4.71 -21.33 34.95
N ALA A 44 3.86 -21.61 35.95
CA ALA A 44 3.03 -22.82 36.00
C ALA A 44 2.09 -22.90 34.77
N TYR A 45 1.43 -21.80 34.41
CA TYR A 45 0.57 -21.73 33.23
C TYR A 45 1.32 -21.97 31.92
N LYS A 46 2.49 -21.34 31.75
CA LYS A 46 3.35 -21.55 30.56
C LYS A 46 3.73 -23.03 30.43
N SER A 47 4.11 -23.69 31.53
CA SER A 47 4.45 -25.11 31.55
C SER A 47 3.25 -26.03 31.29
N PHE A 48 2.08 -25.71 31.84
CA PHE A 48 0.84 -26.46 31.58
C PHE A 48 0.50 -26.48 30.09
N VAL A 49 0.49 -25.32 29.43
CA VAL A 49 0.12 -25.24 28.01
C VAL A 49 1.20 -25.83 27.11
N GLU A 50 2.48 -25.69 27.46
CA GLU A 50 3.57 -26.36 26.76
C GLU A 50 3.33 -27.88 26.75
N ASP A 51 3.09 -28.49 27.90
CA ASP A 51 2.83 -29.93 28.02
C ASP A 51 1.52 -30.35 27.34
N LEU A 52 0.48 -29.52 27.40
CA LEU A 52 -0.80 -29.75 26.73
C LEU A 52 -0.60 -29.87 25.21
N VAL A 53 0.12 -28.92 24.61
CA VAL A 53 0.38 -28.92 23.17
C VAL A 53 1.33 -30.04 22.76
N CYS A 54 2.30 -30.38 23.62
CA CYS A 54 3.20 -31.53 23.40
C CYS A 54 2.45 -32.86 23.37
N ALA A 55 1.57 -33.09 24.36
CA ALA A 55 0.86 -34.35 24.50
C ALA A 55 -0.32 -34.46 23.52
N ARG A 56 -0.99 -33.34 23.22
CA ARG A 56 -2.24 -33.29 22.44
C ARG A 56 -2.22 -32.13 21.44
N VAL A 57 -1.56 -32.37 20.30
CA VAL A 57 -1.44 -31.40 19.19
C VAL A 57 -2.80 -30.91 18.65
N GLU A 58 -3.89 -31.66 18.87
CA GLU A 58 -5.25 -31.24 18.49
C GLU A 58 -5.67 -29.90 19.11
N TYR A 59 -5.19 -29.59 20.31
CA TYR A 59 -5.50 -28.33 20.99
C TYR A 59 -4.60 -27.17 20.56
N ALA A 60 -3.54 -27.41 19.78
CA ALA A 60 -2.59 -26.37 19.38
C ALA A 60 -3.28 -25.18 18.69
N ARG A 61 -4.28 -25.43 17.84
CA ARG A 61 -5.05 -24.37 17.18
C ARG A 61 -5.82 -23.51 18.19
N SER A 62 -6.55 -24.14 19.12
CA SER A 62 -7.28 -23.41 20.16
C SER A 62 -6.37 -22.60 21.07
N VAL A 63 -5.16 -23.12 21.35
CA VAL A 63 -4.13 -22.37 22.07
C VAL A 63 -3.66 -21.15 21.26
N PHE A 64 -3.39 -21.28 19.96
CA PHE A 64 -3.01 -20.13 19.14
C PHE A 64 -4.12 -19.11 19.00
N ASP A 65 -5.37 -19.54 18.77
CA ASP A 65 -6.53 -18.65 18.69
C ASP A 65 -6.63 -17.82 19.98
N TYR A 66 -6.48 -18.46 21.14
CA TYR A 66 -6.48 -17.78 22.43
C TYR A 66 -5.29 -16.81 22.61
N LEU A 67 -4.06 -17.25 22.33
CA LEU A 67 -2.86 -16.42 22.48
C LEU A 67 -2.87 -15.21 21.56
N VAL A 68 -3.34 -15.37 20.32
CA VAL A 68 -3.47 -14.26 19.35
C VAL A 68 -4.60 -13.31 19.77
N LYS A 69 -5.70 -13.82 20.32
CA LYS A 69 -6.77 -12.97 20.87
C LYS A 69 -6.26 -12.05 21.98
N LEU A 70 -5.30 -12.51 22.79
CA LEU A 70 -4.65 -11.72 23.84
C LEU A 70 -3.69 -10.64 23.32
N PHE A 71 -3.41 -10.57 22.01
CA PHE A 71 -2.73 -9.41 21.43
C PHE A 71 -3.59 -8.14 21.54
N LYS A 72 -4.92 -8.28 21.52
CA LYS A 72 -5.84 -7.15 21.67
C LYS A 72 -5.91 -6.72 23.14
N PRO A 73 -5.64 -5.44 23.47
CA PRO A 73 -5.77 -4.96 24.84
C PRO A 73 -7.21 -5.05 25.34
N VAL A 74 -7.37 -5.30 26.65
CA VAL A 74 -8.67 -5.54 27.29
C VAL A 74 -9.41 -4.22 27.63
N GLY A 75 -8.72 -3.07 27.57
CA GLY A 75 -9.31 -1.75 27.80
C GLY A 75 -9.39 -0.94 26.51
N GLU A 76 -10.61 -0.60 26.08
CA GLU A 76 -10.87 0.48 25.13
C GLU A 76 -10.75 1.83 25.86
N ASP A 77 -9.54 2.22 26.30
CA ASP A 77 -9.35 3.62 26.69
C ASP A 77 -9.20 4.43 25.40
N ASN A 78 -10.33 4.98 24.93
CA ASN A 78 -10.43 5.98 23.85
C ASN A 78 -9.80 7.33 24.26
N ARG A 79 -8.76 7.31 25.09
CA ARG A 79 -7.99 8.51 25.42
C ARG A 79 -6.87 8.56 24.41
N GLU A 80 -6.72 9.70 23.74
CA GLU A 80 -5.56 10.05 22.93
C GLU A 80 -4.27 9.70 23.71
N HIS A 81 -3.76 8.49 23.52
CA HIS A 81 -2.49 8.09 24.07
C HIS A 81 -1.44 8.85 23.27
N LYS A 82 -0.90 9.89 23.92
CA LYS A 82 0.22 10.66 23.40
C LYS A 82 1.37 9.70 23.07
N THR A 83 1.56 9.49 21.77
CA THR A 83 2.85 9.40 21.10
C THR A 83 3.79 8.30 21.61
N LYS A 84 3.83 7.19 20.85
CA LYS A 84 4.98 6.28 20.60
C LYS A 84 5.35 5.18 21.60
N GLU A 85 4.71 5.05 22.76
CA GLU A 85 5.12 4.01 23.72
C GLU A 85 3.93 3.13 24.13
N LEU A 86 4.03 1.84 23.80
CA LEU A 86 3.23 0.78 24.40
C LEU A 86 3.28 0.92 25.92
N THR A 87 2.12 0.83 26.58
CA THR A 87 2.07 0.81 28.03
C THR A 87 3.00 -0.30 28.55
N LEU A 88 3.74 -0.04 29.64
CA LEU A 88 4.65 -1.03 30.25
C LEU A 88 3.92 -2.37 30.50
N GLN A 89 2.67 -2.32 30.95
CA GLN A 89 1.80 -3.48 31.15
C GLN A 89 1.52 -4.25 29.85
N ASP A 90 1.25 -3.57 28.74
CA ASP A 90 1.02 -4.21 27.44
C ASP A 90 2.31 -4.82 26.90
N THR A 91 3.46 -4.18 27.13
CA THR A 91 4.77 -4.70 26.76
C THR A 91 5.11 -5.99 27.53
N GLU A 92 4.90 -6.01 28.85
CA GLU A 92 5.09 -7.19 29.68
C GLU A 92 4.14 -8.33 29.28
N ARG A 93 2.86 -8.01 29.04
CA ARG A 93 1.87 -8.96 28.51
C ARG A 93 2.34 -9.58 27.19
N LEU A 94 2.70 -8.75 26.22
CA LEU A 94 3.16 -9.21 24.90
C LEU A 94 4.43 -10.05 25.01
N ASN A 95 5.38 -9.67 25.85
CA ASN A 95 6.60 -10.45 26.10
C ASN A 95 6.27 -11.86 26.61
N HIS A 96 5.34 -11.98 27.56
CA HIS A 96 4.90 -13.27 28.06
C HIS A 96 4.23 -14.14 27.00
N ILE A 97 3.41 -13.54 26.13
CA ILE A 97 2.75 -14.25 25.03
C ILE A 97 3.79 -14.68 23.98
N HIS A 98 4.72 -13.80 23.60
CA HIS A 98 5.78 -14.12 22.63
C HIS A 98 6.75 -15.19 23.13
N ASP A 99 7.11 -15.20 24.41
CA ASP A 99 7.88 -16.28 25.02
C ASP A 99 7.20 -17.63 24.82
N MET A 100 5.89 -17.66 25.03
CA MET A 100 5.07 -18.86 24.92
C MET A 100 4.94 -19.32 23.48
N LEU A 101 4.64 -18.41 22.55
CA LEU A 101 4.60 -18.69 21.11
C LEU A 101 5.96 -19.23 20.63
N LYS A 102 7.06 -18.63 21.07
CA LYS A 102 8.42 -19.07 20.74
C LYS A 102 8.70 -20.49 21.24
N LYS A 103 8.24 -20.85 22.44
CA LYS A 103 8.36 -22.23 22.96
C LYS A 103 7.50 -23.20 22.16
N ILE A 104 6.22 -22.90 21.95
CA ILE A 104 5.29 -23.77 21.23
C ILE A 104 5.77 -24.02 19.79
N LEU A 105 6.24 -22.99 19.09
CA LEU A 105 6.75 -23.12 17.72
C LEU A 105 8.03 -23.96 17.64
N LYS A 106 8.84 -24.01 18.71
CA LYS A 106 10.01 -24.90 18.79
C LYS A 106 9.61 -26.35 19.01
N VAL A 107 8.60 -26.59 19.85
CA VAL A 107 8.17 -27.96 20.18
C VAL A 107 7.32 -28.56 19.06
N VAL A 108 6.42 -27.79 18.46
CA VAL A 108 5.51 -28.26 17.41
C VAL A 108 5.65 -27.39 16.15
N PRO A 109 6.73 -27.54 15.37
CA PRO A 109 6.99 -26.70 14.19
C PRO A 109 5.93 -26.84 13.08
N MET A 110 5.22 -27.98 13.04
CA MET A 110 4.13 -28.22 12.07
C MET A 110 2.90 -27.33 12.30
N SER A 111 2.79 -26.73 13.48
CA SER A 111 1.65 -25.92 13.89
C SER A 111 1.68 -24.47 13.37
N ARG A 112 2.73 -24.10 12.62
CA ARG A 112 2.90 -22.77 12.02
C ARG A 112 1.71 -22.27 11.20
N LYS A 113 1.05 -23.16 10.44
CA LYS A 113 -0.12 -22.80 9.62
C LYS A 113 -1.33 -22.49 10.49
N CYS A 114 -1.45 -23.15 11.65
CA CYS A 114 -2.49 -22.85 12.61
C CYS A 114 -2.29 -21.44 13.16
N LEU A 115 -1.05 -21.06 13.53
CA LEU A 115 -0.74 -19.70 13.97
C LEU A 115 -1.09 -18.65 12.92
N LEU A 116 -0.71 -18.86 11.65
CA LEU A 116 -1.04 -17.92 10.57
C LEU A 116 -2.55 -17.77 10.38
N TYR A 117 -3.30 -18.88 10.41
CA TYR A 117 -4.76 -18.82 10.37
C TYR A 117 -5.33 -18.05 11.56
N SER A 118 -4.85 -18.30 12.78
CA SER A 118 -5.30 -17.60 13.98
C SER A 118 -5.04 -16.09 13.89
N ILE A 119 -3.88 -15.70 13.35
CA ILE A 119 -3.52 -14.30 13.09
C ILE A 119 -4.49 -13.67 12.08
N GLU A 120 -4.78 -14.33 10.97
CA GLU A 120 -5.71 -13.81 9.97
C GLU A 120 -7.14 -13.71 10.50
N SER A 121 -7.61 -14.71 11.25
CA SER A 121 -8.98 -14.72 11.79
C SER A 121 -9.21 -13.70 12.90
N GLU A 122 -8.18 -13.44 13.70
CA GLU A 122 -8.24 -12.49 14.81
C GLU A 122 -7.68 -11.12 14.45
N TYR A 123 -7.43 -10.82 13.18
CA TYR A 123 -6.97 -9.50 12.78
C TYR A 123 -8.02 -8.43 13.18
N PRO A 124 -7.61 -7.27 13.74
CA PRO A 124 -8.55 -6.23 14.13
C PRO A 124 -9.46 -5.80 12.97
N TYR A 125 -10.76 -5.76 13.24
CA TYR A 125 -11.73 -5.15 12.34
C TYR A 125 -11.52 -3.64 12.23
N ILE A 126 -11.84 -3.08 11.06
CA ILE A 126 -11.57 -1.69 10.65
C ILE A 126 -12.15 -0.64 11.62
N THR A 127 -13.23 -0.96 12.34
CA THR A 127 -13.88 -0.03 13.29
C THR A 127 -13.28 -0.07 14.70
N HIS A 128 -12.31 -0.95 14.97
CA HIS A 128 -11.64 -0.93 16.27
C HIS A 128 -10.74 0.30 16.42
N SER A 129 -10.46 0.66 17.66
CA SER A 129 -9.61 1.82 17.97
C SER A 129 -8.21 1.70 17.37
N THR A 130 -7.58 2.85 17.15
CA THR A 130 -6.20 2.97 16.68
C THR A 130 -5.23 2.15 17.54
N TYR A 131 -5.42 2.21 18.87
CA TYR A 131 -4.55 1.53 19.83
C TYR A 131 -4.55 0.01 19.65
N ILE A 132 -5.71 -0.60 19.37
CA ILE A 132 -5.80 -2.05 19.12
C ILE A 132 -4.99 -2.43 17.88
N HIS A 133 -5.08 -1.64 16.81
CA HIS A 133 -4.32 -1.87 15.58
C HIS A 133 -2.81 -1.71 15.81
N GLU A 134 -2.40 -0.66 16.52
CA GLU A 134 -0.99 -0.40 16.88
C GLU A 134 -0.37 -1.58 17.66
N VAL A 135 -1.01 -1.98 18.75
CA VAL A 135 -0.54 -3.09 19.60
C VAL A 135 -0.47 -4.39 18.80
N TYR A 136 -1.48 -4.65 17.96
CA TYR A 136 -1.55 -5.85 17.15
C TYR A 136 -0.44 -5.89 16.08
N VAL A 137 -0.22 -4.80 15.35
CA VAL A 137 0.86 -4.69 14.36
C VAL A 137 2.22 -4.86 15.03
N HIS A 138 2.44 -4.23 16.19
CA HIS A 138 3.69 -4.40 16.94
C HIS A 138 3.91 -5.86 17.39
N ALA A 139 2.86 -6.53 17.86
CA ALA A 139 2.91 -7.94 18.22
C ALA A 139 3.28 -8.83 17.01
N LEU A 140 2.67 -8.59 15.85
CA LEU A 140 2.99 -9.32 14.62
C LEU A 140 4.46 -9.12 14.18
N LEU A 141 4.94 -7.88 14.17
CA LEU A 141 6.32 -7.58 13.80
C LEU A 141 7.32 -8.19 14.78
N SER A 142 6.95 -8.32 16.06
CA SER A 142 7.76 -9.00 17.08
C SER A 142 7.95 -10.49 16.78
N ILE A 143 6.98 -11.16 16.15
CA ILE A 143 7.09 -12.56 15.73
C ILE A 143 8.24 -12.76 14.73
N THR A 144 8.48 -11.78 13.85
CA THR A 144 9.52 -11.88 12.82
C THR A 144 10.93 -12.01 13.40
N HIS A 145 11.16 -11.55 14.63
CA HIS A 145 12.46 -11.59 15.31
C HIS A 145 12.84 -12.99 15.79
N TYR A 146 11.87 -13.79 16.27
CA TYR A 146 12.14 -15.13 16.79
C TYR A 146 11.70 -16.26 15.85
N ALA A 147 10.86 -15.98 14.86
CA ALA A 147 10.41 -16.92 13.84
C ALA A 147 10.62 -16.33 12.41
N PRO A 148 11.87 -16.18 11.95
CA PRO A 148 12.17 -15.53 10.67
C PRO A 148 11.61 -16.28 9.45
N TYR A 149 11.30 -17.56 9.59
CA TYR A 149 10.68 -18.38 8.55
C TYR A 149 9.19 -18.06 8.31
N LEU A 150 8.52 -17.32 9.20
CA LEU A 150 7.14 -16.82 9.02
C LEU A 150 7.08 -15.38 8.52
N LYS A 151 8.24 -14.72 8.41
CA LYS A 151 8.33 -13.29 8.10
C LYS A 151 7.59 -12.89 6.83
N SER A 152 7.75 -13.65 5.75
CA SER A 152 7.09 -13.36 4.47
C SER A 152 5.56 -13.35 4.61
N ASP A 153 5.00 -14.35 5.31
CA ASP A 153 3.57 -14.45 5.56
C ASP A 153 3.07 -13.33 6.49
N ILE A 154 3.85 -12.97 7.51
CA ILE A 154 3.48 -11.91 8.46
C ILE A 154 3.51 -10.53 7.78
N ILE A 155 4.55 -10.23 6.99
CA ILE A 155 4.63 -9.00 6.19
C ILE A 155 3.44 -8.92 5.24
N PHE A 156 3.08 -10.03 4.60
CA PHE A 156 1.90 -10.11 3.75
C PHE A 156 0.61 -9.77 4.52
N ILE A 157 0.39 -10.38 5.68
CA ILE A 157 -0.81 -10.13 6.51
C ILE A 157 -0.88 -8.66 6.95
N VAL A 158 0.24 -8.08 7.41
CA VAL A 158 0.29 -6.68 7.83
C VAL A 158 -0.04 -5.75 6.65
N ILE A 159 0.64 -5.91 5.51
CA ILE A 159 0.38 -5.06 4.33
C ILE A 159 -1.05 -5.24 3.81
N ASN A 160 -1.60 -6.46 3.84
CA ASN A 160 -2.99 -6.71 3.43
C ASN A 160 -4.00 -6.03 4.37
N GLY A 161 -3.73 -6.02 5.68
CA GLY A 161 -4.51 -5.28 6.67
C GLY A 161 -4.45 -3.76 6.43
N LEU A 162 -3.25 -3.21 6.21
CA LEU A 162 -3.07 -1.80 5.87
C LEU A 162 -3.79 -1.43 4.55
N ALA A 163 -3.67 -2.28 3.52
CA ALA A 163 -4.34 -2.07 2.24
C ALA A 163 -5.86 -2.08 2.38
N SER A 164 -6.39 -2.92 3.27
CA SER A 164 -7.82 -2.93 3.57
C SER A 164 -8.27 -1.62 4.21
N LEU A 165 -7.50 -1.04 5.14
CA LEU A 165 -7.79 0.29 5.71
C LEU A 165 -7.76 1.38 4.63
N ASP A 166 -6.71 1.37 3.79
CA ASP A 166 -6.48 2.35 2.72
C ASP A 166 -7.59 2.38 1.66
N VAL A 167 -8.04 1.21 1.22
CA VAL A 167 -9.17 1.09 0.27
C VAL A 167 -10.46 1.68 0.85
N ASN A 168 -10.70 1.52 2.16
CA ASN A 168 -11.88 2.09 2.79
C ASN A 168 -11.81 3.61 2.88
N ILE A 169 -10.64 4.19 3.15
CA ILE A 169 -10.44 5.65 3.11
C ILE A 169 -10.76 6.17 1.69
N THR A 170 -10.21 5.52 0.67
CA THR A 170 -10.40 5.97 -0.72
C THR A 170 -11.85 5.83 -1.20
N LYS A 171 -12.52 4.73 -0.85
CA LYS A 171 -13.95 4.53 -1.17
C LYS A 171 -14.84 5.58 -0.51
N ASN A 172 -14.57 5.92 0.75
CA ASN A 172 -15.37 6.91 1.46
C ASN A 172 -15.14 8.32 0.88
N LYS A 173 -13.88 8.70 0.61
CA LYS A 173 -13.56 9.95 -0.10
C LYS A 173 -14.25 10.05 -1.46
N THR A 174 -14.31 8.95 -2.22
CA THR A 174 -14.97 8.95 -3.55
C THR A 174 -16.47 9.16 -3.44
N LYS A 175 -17.13 8.48 -2.50
CA LYS A 175 -18.57 8.65 -2.24
C LYS A 175 -18.92 10.08 -1.84
N ASP A 176 -18.08 10.73 -1.04
CA ASP A 176 -18.30 12.13 -0.65
C ASP A 176 -18.32 13.07 -1.88
N TYR A 177 -17.53 12.78 -2.92
CA TYR A 177 -17.57 13.54 -4.17
C TYR A 177 -18.81 13.25 -5.02
N GLU A 178 -19.25 11.99 -5.08
CA GLU A 178 -20.48 11.58 -5.78
C GLU A 178 -21.71 12.21 -5.12
N ASP A 179 -21.82 12.12 -3.79
CA ASP A 179 -22.92 12.72 -3.01
C ASP A 179 -22.93 14.27 -3.14
N LEU A 180 -21.76 14.93 -3.18
CA LEU A 180 -21.67 16.37 -3.43
C LEU A 180 -22.11 16.74 -4.86
N CYS A 181 -21.81 15.91 -5.84
CA CYS A 181 -22.22 16.13 -7.23
C CYS A 181 -23.74 15.98 -7.38
N ASP A 182 -24.34 14.97 -6.73
CA ASP A 182 -25.79 14.76 -6.74
C ASP A 182 -26.56 15.91 -6.04
N MET A 183 -25.96 16.53 -5.02
CA MET A 183 -26.53 17.73 -4.37
C MET A 183 -26.45 19.01 -5.22
N ILE A 184 -25.55 19.09 -6.20
CA ILE A 184 -25.46 20.24 -7.11
C ILE A 184 -26.49 20.13 -8.24
N ASP A 185 -26.93 18.91 -8.58
CA ASP A 185 -27.95 18.65 -9.61
C ASP A 185 -29.39 18.56 -9.06
N SER A 186 -29.58 18.55 -7.73
CA SER A 186 -30.91 18.51 -7.09
C SER A 186 -31.26 19.81 -6.35
N ASP A 187 -31.99 20.70 -7.04
CA ASP A 187 -32.62 21.92 -6.51
C ASP A 187 -33.73 21.61 -5.47
N SER A 188 -33.41 20.98 -4.33
CA SER A 188 -34.40 20.73 -3.28
C SER A 188 -33.88 20.96 -1.85
N ASP A 189 -34.52 21.94 -1.20
CA ASP A 189 -34.46 22.26 0.24
C ASP A 189 -34.78 21.03 1.13
N ASN A 190 -33.77 20.23 1.47
CA ASN A 190 -33.87 19.23 2.54
C ASN A 190 -32.71 19.39 3.54
N LEU A 191 -32.87 20.32 4.47
CA LEU A 191 -31.96 20.61 5.59
C LEU A 191 -31.89 19.51 6.70
N ALA A 192 -32.26 18.26 6.41
CA ALA A 192 -32.46 17.23 7.43
C ALA A 192 -31.44 16.07 7.44
N THR A 193 -30.35 16.13 6.66
CA THR A 193 -29.33 15.05 6.62
C THR A 193 -28.00 15.37 7.30
N ALA A 194 -27.83 16.58 7.86
CA ALA A 194 -26.55 17.04 8.43
C ALA A 194 -26.00 16.14 9.57
N ASP A 195 -26.87 15.59 10.43
CA ASP A 195 -26.44 14.77 11.59
C ASP A 195 -25.76 13.45 11.19
N ASN A 196 -26.03 12.88 10.01
CA ASN A 196 -25.41 11.61 9.58
C ASN A 196 -24.07 11.79 8.85
N HIS A 197 -23.71 13.02 8.44
CA HIS A 197 -22.47 13.30 7.72
C HIS A 197 -21.31 13.65 8.65
N GLU A 198 -21.56 14.24 9.82
CA GLU A 198 -20.53 14.50 10.83
C GLU A 198 -19.94 13.18 11.38
N ASP A 199 -20.78 12.25 11.84
CA ASP A 199 -20.35 10.93 12.36
C ASP A 199 -19.55 10.10 11.32
N LYS A 200 -19.92 10.17 10.04
CA LYS A 200 -19.18 9.47 8.96
C LYS A 200 -17.83 10.10 8.68
N THR A 201 -17.75 11.43 8.71
CA THR A 201 -16.51 12.18 8.48
C THR A 201 -15.51 11.93 9.61
N GLU A 202 -15.98 11.94 10.85
CA GLU A 202 -15.18 11.59 12.03
C GLU A 202 -14.65 10.14 11.94
N HIS A 203 -15.49 9.19 11.53
CA HIS A 203 -15.08 7.80 11.34
C HIS A 203 -14.00 7.64 10.25
N VAL A 204 -14.07 8.38 9.14
CA VAL A 204 -13.02 8.36 8.10
C VAL A 204 -11.71 8.92 8.63
N GLN A 205 -11.76 10.02 9.39
CA GLN A 205 -10.57 10.61 10.01
C GLN A 205 -9.91 9.64 11.00
N LEU A 206 -10.70 8.88 11.77
CA LEU A 206 -10.18 7.84 12.66
C LEU A 206 -9.49 6.70 11.91
N ILE A 207 -10.04 6.26 10.76
CA ILE A 207 -9.38 5.25 9.91
C ILE A 207 -8.09 5.81 9.31
N GLU A 208 -8.10 7.06 8.82
CA GLU A 208 -6.91 7.73 8.27
C GLU A 208 -5.81 7.84 9.33
N HIS A 209 -6.16 8.25 10.55
CA HIS A 209 -5.24 8.29 11.68
C HIS A 209 -4.72 6.89 12.06
N THR A 210 -5.59 5.87 12.06
CA THR A 210 -5.20 4.48 12.35
C THR A 210 -4.19 3.96 11.33
N LEU A 211 -4.45 4.21 10.05
CA LEU A 211 -3.53 3.83 8.97
C LEU A 211 -2.19 4.57 9.12
N ASP A 212 -2.23 5.86 9.47
CA ASP A 212 -1.03 6.69 9.67
C ASP A 212 -0.09 6.13 10.74
N VAL A 213 -0.64 5.83 11.92
CA VAL A 213 0.12 5.24 13.03
C VAL A 213 0.70 3.87 12.64
N CYS A 214 -0.11 3.02 12.00
CA CYS A 214 0.36 1.69 11.60
C CYS A 214 1.42 1.75 10.48
N MET A 215 1.31 2.71 9.56
CA MET A 215 2.33 2.99 8.54
C MET A 215 3.64 3.45 9.18
N ASP A 216 3.60 4.33 10.20
CA ASP A 216 4.79 4.77 10.94
C ASP A 216 5.52 3.58 11.58
N ILE A 217 4.79 2.72 12.30
CA ILE A 217 5.34 1.52 12.93
C ILE A 217 5.99 0.59 11.90
N PHE A 218 5.32 0.37 10.76
CA PHE A 218 5.84 -0.52 9.73
C PHE A 218 7.09 0.05 9.04
N LEU A 219 7.11 1.34 8.74
CA LEU A 219 8.27 2.03 8.16
C LEU A 219 9.46 2.06 9.14
N GLU A 220 9.20 2.28 10.42
CA GLU A 220 10.23 2.19 11.47
C GLU A 220 10.82 0.77 11.55
N PHE A 221 9.97 -0.26 11.49
CA PHE A 221 10.42 -1.65 11.42
C PHE A 221 11.31 -1.90 10.19
N MET A 222 10.91 -1.43 9.00
CA MET A 222 11.71 -1.56 7.79
C MET A 222 13.08 -0.88 7.92
N HIS A 223 13.11 0.33 8.50
CA HIS A 223 14.34 1.07 8.74
C HIS A 223 15.27 0.30 9.70
N LYS A 224 14.75 -0.12 10.86
CA LYS A 224 15.51 -0.90 11.86
C LYS A 224 16.00 -2.24 11.32
N PHE A 225 15.23 -2.88 10.42
CA PHE A 225 15.62 -4.16 9.83
C PHE A 225 16.75 -4.03 8.80
N CYS A 226 16.75 -2.95 8.02
CA CYS A 226 17.74 -2.68 6.98
C CYS A 226 19.04 -2.03 7.52
N TYR A 227 18.94 -1.18 8.55
CA TYR A 227 20.06 -0.42 9.07
C TYR A 227 20.51 -0.92 10.45
N ILE A 228 21.79 -1.29 10.54
CA ILE A 228 22.45 -1.60 11.81
C ILE A 228 22.97 -0.28 12.39
N ASN A 229 22.63 0.01 13.65
CA ASN A 229 23.01 1.23 14.36
C ASN A 229 22.65 2.54 13.62
N ASN A 230 21.61 2.53 12.78
CA ASN A 230 21.17 3.65 11.93
C ASN A 230 22.22 4.18 10.92
N VAL A 231 23.29 3.41 10.65
CA VAL A 231 24.37 3.86 9.75
C VAL A 231 24.72 2.78 8.71
N ASP A 232 24.86 1.52 9.12
CA ASP A 232 25.35 0.47 8.25
C ASP A 232 24.20 -0.31 7.59
N LEU A 233 24.12 -0.24 6.25
CA LEU A 233 23.12 -0.96 5.48
C LEU A 233 23.47 -2.46 5.40
N ASN A 234 22.61 -3.31 5.97
CA ASN A 234 22.71 -4.74 5.80
C ASN A 234 22.08 -5.18 4.47
N LYS A 235 22.94 -5.42 3.48
CA LYS A 235 22.53 -5.83 2.12
C LYS A 235 21.77 -7.16 2.08
N GLU A 236 22.05 -8.08 3.00
CA GLU A 236 21.37 -9.38 3.03
C GLU A 236 19.95 -9.23 3.55
N ASN A 237 19.77 -8.51 4.65
CA ASN A 237 18.45 -8.15 5.18
C ASN A 237 17.63 -7.37 4.15
N LEU A 238 18.23 -6.38 3.48
CA LEU A 238 17.58 -5.64 2.41
C LEU A 238 17.09 -6.57 1.29
N LYS A 239 17.92 -7.53 0.86
CA LYS A 239 17.53 -8.47 -0.20
C LYS A 239 16.34 -9.33 0.22
N ILE A 240 16.33 -9.81 1.46
CA ILE A 240 15.23 -10.63 1.98
C ILE A 240 13.95 -9.79 2.08
N LEU A 241 14.04 -8.61 2.69
CA LEU A 241 12.90 -7.69 2.83
C LEU A 241 12.35 -7.27 1.46
N TYR A 242 13.24 -7.02 0.49
CA TYR A 242 12.85 -6.69 -0.87
C TYR A 242 12.06 -7.82 -1.52
N GLN A 243 12.49 -9.08 -1.38
CA GLN A 243 11.77 -10.22 -1.92
C GLN A 243 10.39 -10.40 -1.25
N ASP A 244 10.32 -10.24 0.08
CA ASP A 244 9.07 -10.35 0.84
C ASP A 244 8.06 -9.24 0.45
N ILE A 245 8.52 -7.99 0.36
CA ILE A 245 7.69 -6.85 -0.05
C ILE A 245 7.29 -6.96 -1.52
N LEU A 246 8.20 -7.37 -2.41
CA LEU A 246 7.88 -7.53 -3.84
C LEU A 246 6.83 -8.62 -4.08
N ALA A 247 6.94 -9.75 -3.38
CA ALA A 247 5.95 -10.82 -3.45
C ALA A 247 4.57 -10.34 -2.96
N THR A 248 4.56 -9.48 -1.94
CA THR A 248 3.34 -8.86 -1.43
C THR A 248 2.81 -7.80 -2.39
N PHE A 249 3.68 -6.99 -3.00
CA PHE A 249 3.35 -5.98 -3.99
C PHE A 249 2.60 -6.59 -5.19
N ASP A 250 3.09 -7.73 -5.70
CA ASP A 250 2.45 -8.44 -6.83
C ASP A 250 1.08 -9.05 -6.47
N LYS A 251 0.87 -9.46 -5.22
CA LYS A 251 -0.36 -10.10 -4.76
C LYS A 251 -1.43 -9.11 -4.30
N VAL A 252 -1.01 -8.03 -3.65
CA VAL A 252 -1.87 -7.07 -2.97
C VAL A 252 -1.91 -5.77 -3.77
N LEU A 253 -0.78 -5.06 -3.87
CA LEU A 253 -0.74 -3.69 -4.39
C LEU A 253 -1.02 -3.55 -5.89
N LEU A 254 -0.62 -4.53 -6.71
CA LEU A 254 -0.94 -4.52 -8.15
C LEU A 254 -2.38 -4.98 -8.46
N ARG A 255 -3.08 -5.61 -7.51
CA ARG A 255 -4.40 -6.21 -7.74
C ARG A 255 -5.53 -5.42 -7.09
N ILE A 256 -5.23 -4.76 -5.97
CA ILE A 256 -6.17 -3.90 -5.28
C ILE A 256 -6.22 -2.57 -6.02
N ASP A 257 -7.41 -2.16 -6.42
CA ASP A 257 -7.58 -0.86 -7.04
C ASP A 257 -7.53 0.26 -5.98
N ARG A 258 -6.95 1.41 -6.36
CA ARG A 258 -7.09 2.68 -5.65
C ARG A 258 -6.58 2.72 -4.20
N THR A 259 -5.44 2.10 -3.88
CA THR A 259 -4.72 2.44 -2.63
C THR A 259 -4.11 3.85 -2.75
N GLN A 260 -4.12 4.64 -1.67
CA GLN A 260 -3.54 6.00 -1.63
C GLN A 260 -2.22 6.07 -0.86
N TYR A 261 -2.03 5.22 0.14
CA TYR A 261 -0.92 5.36 1.09
C TYR A 261 -0.02 4.12 1.15
N VAL A 262 -0.57 2.90 1.07
CA VAL A 262 0.20 1.67 1.31
C VAL A 262 1.26 1.43 0.22
N GLN A 263 1.05 1.95 -0.99
CA GLN A 263 2.09 1.94 -2.03
C GLN A 263 3.39 2.62 -1.61
N TYR A 264 3.34 3.57 -0.66
CA TYR A 264 4.53 4.29 -0.19
C TYR A 264 5.49 3.41 0.61
N ILE A 265 5.06 2.21 1.05
CA ILE A 265 5.96 1.17 1.57
C ILE A 265 6.99 0.76 0.49
N GLY A 266 6.51 0.49 -0.72
CA GLY A 266 7.37 0.16 -1.86
C GLY A 266 8.22 1.36 -2.30
N PHE A 267 7.65 2.57 -2.23
CA PHE A 267 8.37 3.82 -2.52
C PHE A 267 9.53 4.06 -1.55
N TYR A 268 9.30 3.85 -0.25
CA TYR A 268 10.34 3.97 0.76
C TYR A 268 11.44 2.94 0.55
N LEU A 269 11.09 1.67 0.28
CA LEU A 269 12.05 0.63 -0.03
C LEU A 269 12.95 0.99 -1.23
N CYS A 270 12.38 1.63 -2.26
CA CYS A 270 13.11 2.08 -3.45
C CYS A 270 14.13 3.19 -3.18
N SER A 271 13.98 3.95 -2.08
CA SER A 271 15.00 4.94 -1.68
C SER A 271 16.36 4.28 -1.42
N ILE A 272 16.37 2.99 -1.10
CA ILE A 272 17.58 2.19 -0.90
C ILE A 272 18.07 1.72 -2.28
N LYS A 273 19.05 2.43 -2.84
CA LYS A 273 19.50 2.39 -4.27
C LYS A 273 19.40 1.06 -5.04
N PRO A 274 19.79 -0.13 -4.53
CA PRO A 274 19.65 -1.38 -5.29
C PRO A 274 18.21 -1.81 -5.55
N ALA A 275 17.26 -1.43 -4.70
CA ALA A 275 15.87 -1.85 -4.79
C ALA A 275 15.12 -1.17 -5.94
N LEU A 276 15.43 0.10 -6.23
CA LEU A 276 14.77 0.88 -7.28
C LEU A 276 14.91 0.24 -8.67
N THR A 277 16.14 -0.06 -9.08
CA THR A 277 16.40 -0.58 -10.43
C THR A 277 15.83 -1.99 -10.60
N ALA A 278 15.84 -2.79 -9.53
CA ALA A 278 15.22 -4.10 -9.49
C ALA A 278 13.69 -4.00 -9.64
N LEU A 279 13.04 -3.07 -8.92
CA LEU A 279 11.58 -2.89 -9.00
C LEU A 279 11.16 -2.40 -10.39
N ILE A 280 11.81 -1.37 -10.94
CA ILE A 280 11.50 -0.88 -12.30
C ILE A 280 11.66 -2.00 -13.33
N SER A 281 12.70 -2.82 -13.21
CA SER A 281 12.93 -3.92 -14.16
C SER A 281 11.90 -5.05 -14.00
N HIS A 282 11.47 -5.34 -12.77
CA HIS A 282 10.39 -6.31 -12.50
C HIS A 282 9.05 -5.84 -13.06
N LEU A 283 8.67 -4.58 -12.78
CA LEU A 283 7.43 -4.00 -13.30
C LEU A 283 7.46 -3.93 -14.83
N TRP A 284 8.58 -3.50 -15.44
CA TRP A 284 8.70 -3.44 -16.89
C TRP A 284 8.56 -4.81 -17.55
N LYS A 285 9.06 -5.88 -16.92
CA LYS A 285 8.84 -7.25 -17.40
C LYS A 285 7.36 -7.62 -17.41
N LYS A 286 6.57 -7.16 -16.43
CA LYS A 286 5.11 -7.36 -16.44
C LYS A 286 4.47 -6.60 -17.59
N VAL A 287 4.88 -5.35 -17.83
CA VAL A 287 4.37 -4.52 -18.95
C VAL A 287 4.56 -5.19 -20.30
N THR A 288 5.70 -5.83 -20.54
CA THR A 288 6.01 -6.46 -21.83
C THR A 288 5.54 -7.91 -21.94
N SER A 289 5.19 -8.56 -20.83
CA SER A 289 4.69 -9.93 -20.82
C SER A 289 3.29 -10.03 -21.41
N TRP A 290 3.08 -11.03 -22.26
CA TRP A 290 1.78 -11.33 -22.88
C TRP A 290 0.90 -12.19 -21.95
N ASP A 291 1.49 -12.85 -20.96
CA ASP A 291 0.79 -13.69 -19.98
C ASP A 291 0.04 -12.88 -18.91
N GLU A 292 0.39 -11.60 -18.74
CA GLU A 292 -0.19 -10.71 -17.74
C GLU A 292 -1.44 -10.01 -18.30
N ALA A 293 -2.48 -9.91 -17.47
CA ALA A 293 -3.73 -9.23 -17.86
C ALA A 293 -3.47 -7.75 -18.20
N PRO A 294 -4.17 -7.17 -19.21
CA PRO A 294 -3.96 -5.77 -19.60
C PRO A 294 -4.02 -4.79 -18.44
N VAL A 295 -4.98 -4.94 -17.52
CA VAL A 295 -5.13 -4.09 -16.33
C VAL A 295 -3.86 -4.05 -15.47
N ILE A 296 -3.23 -5.22 -15.23
CA ILE A 296 -1.98 -5.32 -14.45
C ILE A 296 -0.84 -4.63 -15.20
N ARG A 297 -0.78 -4.79 -16.52
CA ARG A 297 0.24 -4.16 -17.38
C ARG A 297 0.10 -2.64 -17.32
N GLN A 298 -1.12 -2.10 -17.43
CA GLN A 298 -1.40 -0.67 -17.35
C GLN A 298 -0.98 -0.12 -15.98
N LEU A 299 -1.41 -0.77 -14.89
CA LEU A 299 -1.03 -0.38 -13.53
C LEU A 299 0.49 -0.40 -13.33
N ALA A 300 1.18 -1.44 -13.81
CA ALA A 300 2.63 -1.56 -13.70
C ALA A 300 3.35 -0.37 -14.38
N VAL A 301 2.90 0.07 -15.56
CA VAL A 301 3.45 1.27 -16.20
C VAL A 301 3.18 2.52 -15.35
N SER A 302 1.95 2.71 -14.86
CA SER A 302 1.59 3.85 -14.01
C SER A 302 2.43 3.93 -12.73
N TYR A 303 2.71 2.78 -12.09
CA TYR A 303 3.62 2.72 -10.94
C TYR A 303 5.03 3.16 -11.32
N ILE A 304 5.57 2.71 -12.47
CA ILE A 304 6.91 3.12 -12.93
C ILE A 304 6.94 4.63 -13.18
N SER A 305 6.01 5.17 -13.97
CA SER A 305 6.03 6.59 -14.33
C SER A 305 5.81 7.50 -13.14
N SER A 306 4.87 7.14 -12.25
CA SER A 306 4.62 7.90 -11.03
C SER A 306 5.83 7.88 -10.10
N LEU A 307 6.46 6.71 -9.88
CA LEU A 307 7.66 6.58 -9.04
C LEU A 307 8.82 7.45 -9.55
N VAL A 308 9.12 7.37 -10.85
CA VAL A 308 10.25 8.10 -11.45
C VAL A 308 9.97 9.61 -11.51
N ALA A 309 8.71 10.03 -11.64
CA ALA A 309 8.33 11.43 -11.60
C ALA A 309 8.46 12.03 -10.18
N THR A 310 8.05 11.29 -9.15
CA THR A 310 7.84 11.85 -7.80
C THR A 310 9.05 11.68 -6.89
N ALA A 311 9.85 10.63 -7.06
CA ALA A 311 11.00 10.36 -6.19
C ALA A 311 12.16 11.37 -6.38
N SER A 312 12.71 11.84 -5.26
CA SER A 312 13.85 12.77 -5.21
C SER A 312 15.20 12.08 -5.39
N TYR A 313 15.27 10.77 -5.13
CA TYR A 313 16.49 9.96 -5.23
C TYR A 313 16.74 9.40 -6.65
N ILE A 314 15.91 9.76 -7.63
CA ILE A 314 16.08 9.34 -9.04
C ILE A 314 17.27 10.06 -9.66
N THR A 315 18.18 9.31 -10.25
CA THR A 315 19.30 9.86 -11.03
C THR A 315 18.86 10.18 -12.47
N SER A 316 19.50 11.17 -13.07
CA SER A 316 19.27 11.52 -14.48
C SER A 316 19.49 10.32 -15.43
N GLU A 317 20.41 9.41 -15.10
CA GLU A 317 20.61 8.17 -15.83
C GLU A 317 19.38 7.25 -15.75
N THR A 318 18.84 7.03 -14.56
CA THR A 318 17.65 6.17 -14.37
C THR A 318 16.43 6.73 -15.09
N LEU A 319 16.25 8.06 -15.05
CA LEU A 319 15.19 8.76 -15.78
C LEU A 319 15.31 8.52 -17.30
N LYS A 320 16.50 8.76 -17.88
CA LYS A 320 16.76 8.57 -19.31
C LYS A 320 16.57 7.12 -19.74
N VAL A 321 17.09 6.16 -18.97
CA VAL A 321 16.92 4.72 -19.24
C VAL A 321 15.44 4.35 -19.25
N THR A 322 14.65 4.87 -18.30
CA THR A 322 13.20 4.61 -18.22
C THR A 322 12.46 5.19 -19.43
N ILE A 323 12.75 6.43 -19.80
CA ILE A 323 12.15 7.08 -20.99
C ILE A 323 12.54 6.34 -22.28
N CYS A 324 13.80 5.91 -22.43
CA CYS A 324 14.22 5.08 -23.57
C CYS A 324 13.47 3.76 -23.63
N ARG A 325 13.25 3.10 -22.49
CA ARG A 325 12.47 1.85 -22.44
C ARG A 325 11.04 2.06 -22.96
N PHE A 326 10.38 3.14 -22.52
CA PHE A 326 9.02 3.47 -22.99
C PHE A 326 9.00 3.78 -24.48
N THR A 327 9.84 4.70 -24.93
CA THR A 327 9.86 5.18 -26.32
C THR A 327 10.27 4.08 -27.31
N ASN A 328 11.30 3.27 -27.00
CA ASN A 328 11.67 2.14 -27.86
C ASN A 328 10.51 1.14 -28.01
N TRP A 329 9.84 0.79 -26.91
CA TRP A 329 8.70 -0.12 -26.96
C TRP A 329 7.52 0.47 -27.74
N ILE A 330 7.24 1.79 -27.61
CA ILE A 330 6.23 2.50 -28.40
C ILE A 330 6.57 2.42 -29.89
N HIS A 331 7.82 2.68 -30.27
CA HIS A 331 8.27 2.63 -31.66
C HIS A 331 8.20 1.22 -32.26
N ASP A 332 8.59 0.20 -31.49
CA ASP A 332 8.48 -1.20 -31.89
C ASP A 332 7.01 -1.59 -32.10
N TYR A 333 6.11 -1.13 -31.22
CA TYR A 333 4.68 -1.38 -31.33
C TYR A 333 4.07 -0.72 -32.58
N ILE A 334 4.41 0.56 -32.84
CA ILE A 334 3.98 1.28 -34.05
C ILE A 334 4.45 0.54 -35.31
N GLY A 335 5.72 0.07 -35.33
CA GLY A 335 6.27 -0.66 -36.47
C GLY A 335 5.58 -2.01 -36.73
N MET A 336 5.08 -2.68 -35.70
CA MET A 336 4.30 -3.92 -35.85
C MET A 336 2.89 -3.64 -36.38
N ASP A 337 2.23 -2.60 -35.87
CA ASP A 337 0.85 -2.25 -36.22
C ASP A 337 0.69 -1.67 -37.63
N GLU A 338 1.71 -0.96 -38.14
CA GLU A 338 1.73 -0.44 -39.53
C GLU A 338 1.55 -1.52 -40.61
N THR A 339 1.70 -2.82 -40.26
CA THR A 339 1.51 -3.96 -41.16
C THR A 339 0.07 -4.52 -41.18
N THR A 340 -0.80 -4.08 -40.27
CA THR A 340 -2.16 -4.64 -40.10
C THR A 340 -3.22 -3.61 -40.51
N ASP A 341 -3.76 -3.74 -41.73
CA ASP A 341 -4.70 -2.78 -42.34
C ASP A 341 -6.15 -2.83 -41.77
N ASN A 342 -6.33 -3.20 -40.50
CA ASN A 342 -7.65 -3.40 -39.90
C ASN A 342 -8.10 -2.24 -39.00
N TYR A 343 -9.41 -2.13 -38.83
CA TYR A 343 -10.12 -1.21 -37.93
C TYR A 343 -9.44 -1.12 -36.55
N VAL A 344 -9.10 0.10 -36.11
CA VAL A 344 -8.47 0.36 -34.81
C VAL A 344 -9.51 0.18 -33.70
N ASP A 345 -9.55 -0.99 -33.08
CA ASP A 345 -10.31 -1.18 -31.84
C ASP A 345 -9.49 -0.63 -30.68
N LEU A 346 -9.94 0.52 -30.14
CA LEU A 346 -9.29 1.22 -29.03
C LEU A 346 -9.01 0.30 -27.83
N LYS A 347 -9.88 -0.68 -27.57
CA LYS A 347 -9.73 -1.61 -26.43
C LYS A 347 -8.57 -2.58 -26.62
N LEU A 348 -8.20 -2.91 -27.86
CA LEU A 348 -7.06 -3.79 -28.16
C LEU A 348 -5.71 -3.11 -27.89
N HIS A 349 -5.65 -1.78 -28.03
CA HIS A 349 -4.42 -1.00 -27.89
C HIS A 349 -4.30 -0.31 -26.52
N ASN A 350 -5.11 -0.69 -25.53
CA ASN A 350 -5.15 -0.10 -24.18
C ASN A 350 -3.78 -0.02 -23.49
N VAL A 351 -2.94 -1.06 -23.60
CA VAL A 351 -1.59 -1.05 -23.00
C VAL A 351 -0.68 -0.05 -23.73
N PHE A 352 -0.82 0.07 -25.06
CA PHE A 352 -0.07 1.04 -25.84
C PHE A 352 -0.38 2.48 -25.42
N TYR A 353 -1.67 2.80 -25.27
CA TYR A 353 -2.08 4.12 -24.82
C TYR A 353 -1.63 4.41 -23.38
N SER A 354 -1.65 3.42 -22.48
CA SER A 354 -1.11 3.59 -21.13
C SER A 354 0.40 3.87 -21.12
N VAL A 355 1.18 3.23 -21.99
CA VAL A 355 2.63 3.50 -22.11
C VAL A 355 2.88 4.90 -22.68
N CYS A 356 2.07 5.33 -23.65
CA CYS A 356 2.12 6.70 -24.17
C CYS A 356 1.76 7.73 -23.10
N GLN A 357 0.67 7.51 -22.34
CA GLN A 357 0.25 8.39 -21.26
C GLN A 357 1.33 8.50 -20.18
N ALA A 358 1.93 7.38 -19.79
CA ALA A 358 3.02 7.34 -18.82
C ALA A 358 4.28 8.08 -19.32
N PHE A 359 4.60 7.96 -20.60
CA PHE A 359 5.67 8.74 -21.23
C PHE A 359 5.37 10.24 -21.22
N PHE A 360 4.17 10.66 -21.63
CA PHE A 360 3.76 12.06 -21.62
C PHE A 360 3.78 12.64 -20.20
N TYR A 361 3.21 11.92 -19.24
CA TYR A 361 3.23 12.29 -17.82
C TYR A 361 4.66 12.48 -17.30
N LEU A 362 5.53 11.49 -17.53
CA LEU A 362 6.90 11.53 -17.04
C LEU A 362 7.70 12.66 -17.70
N PHE A 363 7.49 12.91 -18.99
CA PHE A 363 8.11 14.01 -19.71
C PHE A 363 7.66 15.36 -19.14
N VAL A 364 6.36 15.57 -18.94
CA VAL A 364 5.80 16.78 -18.33
C VAL A 364 6.37 16.99 -16.92
N ALA A 365 6.43 15.95 -16.10
CA ALA A 365 6.92 16.05 -14.72
C ALA A 365 8.43 16.37 -14.62
N LYS A 366 9.24 15.92 -15.58
CA LYS A 366 10.72 16.03 -15.53
C LYS A 366 11.33 16.88 -16.65
N HIS A 367 10.53 17.67 -17.35
CA HIS A 367 10.98 18.45 -18.50
C HIS A 367 12.18 19.36 -18.19
N GLU A 368 12.18 20.06 -17.05
CA GLU A 368 13.28 20.94 -16.66
C GLU A 368 14.62 20.20 -16.55
N GLU A 369 14.61 18.96 -16.03
CA GLU A 369 15.80 18.12 -15.92
C GLU A 369 16.25 17.62 -17.30
N LEU A 370 15.28 17.25 -18.15
CA LEU A 370 15.48 16.76 -19.51
C LEU A 370 15.91 17.86 -20.50
N THR A 371 15.74 19.14 -20.19
CA THR A 371 16.13 20.25 -21.08
C THR A 371 17.25 21.12 -20.50
N LYS A 372 17.72 20.83 -19.28
CA LYS A 372 18.75 21.62 -18.58
C LYS A 372 20.06 21.80 -19.34
N THR A 373 20.49 20.78 -20.10
CA THR A 373 21.78 20.79 -20.81
C THR A 373 21.60 20.48 -22.28
N ARG A 374 22.54 20.94 -23.11
CA ARG A 374 22.60 20.64 -24.55
C ARG A 374 22.55 19.13 -24.81
N CYS A 375 23.28 18.33 -24.02
CA CYS A 375 23.28 16.87 -24.13
C CYS A 375 21.91 16.26 -23.81
N ASN A 376 21.16 16.82 -22.86
CA ASN A 376 19.82 16.34 -22.55
C ASN A 376 18.82 16.69 -23.68
N ILE A 377 18.93 17.88 -24.28
CA ILE A 377 18.12 18.25 -25.45
C ILE A 377 18.40 17.32 -26.64
N LEU A 378 19.68 17.03 -26.92
CA LEU A 378 20.06 16.07 -27.97
C LEU A 378 19.48 14.67 -27.68
N PHE A 379 19.50 14.23 -26.41
CA PHE A 379 18.86 13.00 -25.99
C PHE A 379 17.35 13.02 -26.27
N VAL A 380 16.64 14.09 -25.91
CA VAL A 380 15.19 14.19 -26.16
C VAL A 380 14.88 14.17 -27.66
N GLN A 381 15.71 14.80 -28.49
CA GLN A 381 15.56 14.75 -29.95
C GLN A 381 15.72 13.33 -30.51
N GLN A 382 16.56 12.48 -29.89
CA GLN A 382 16.72 11.07 -30.28
C GLN A 382 15.52 10.19 -29.95
N LEU A 383 14.58 10.67 -29.12
CA LEU A 383 13.36 9.92 -28.78
C LEU A 383 12.35 9.87 -29.93
N ASP A 384 12.51 10.72 -30.97
CA ASP A 384 11.62 10.82 -32.13
C ASP A 384 10.13 10.99 -31.74
N ILE A 385 9.88 11.96 -30.84
CA ILE A 385 8.54 12.34 -30.39
C ILE A 385 7.57 12.60 -31.57
N PRO A 386 7.97 13.28 -32.67
CA PRO A 386 7.08 13.52 -33.81
C PRO A 386 6.45 12.25 -34.38
N LYS A 387 7.20 11.14 -34.45
CA LYS A 387 6.67 9.86 -34.93
C LYS A 387 5.62 9.26 -33.98
N ILE A 388 5.82 9.39 -32.66
CA ILE A 388 4.87 8.89 -31.65
C ILE A 388 3.53 9.63 -31.75
N ILE A 389 3.55 10.95 -31.88
CA ILE A 389 2.31 11.76 -31.90
C ILE A 389 1.55 11.69 -33.22
N SER A 390 2.23 11.38 -34.34
CA SER A 390 1.64 11.33 -35.68
C SER A 390 1.27 9.92 -36.15
N CYS A 391 1.48 8.91 -35.31
CA CYS A 391 1.14 7.53 -35.64
C CYS A 391 -0.38 7.34 -35.84
N LYS A 392 -0.77 6.32 -36.63
CA LYS A 392 -2.17 6.02 -36.95
C LYS A 392 -3.05 5.81 -35.71
N LEU A 393 -2.48 5.25 -34.64
CA LEU A 393 -3.17 4.98 -33.37
C LEU A 393 -3.54 6.25 -32.59
N ASN A 394 -2.94 7.40 -32.91
CA ASN A 394 -3.25 8.73 -32.39
C ASN A 394 -3.44 8.79 -30.85
N PRO A 395 -2.35 8.60 -30.08
CA PRO A 395 -2.41 8.58 -28.61
C PRO A 395 -2.90 9.90 -27.98
N LEU A 396 -2.85 11.02 -28.72
CA LEU A 396 -3.33 12.32 -28.24
C LEU A 396 -4.85 12.40 -28.04
N VAL A 397 -5.62 11.48 -28.66
CA VAL A 397 -7.08 11.38 -28.48
C VAL A 397 -7.45 10.66 -27.18
N VAL A 398 -6.71 9.61 -26.84
CA VAL A 398 -7.08 8.63 -25.81
C VAL A 398 -6.47 8.97 -24.44
N CYS A 399 -5.24 9.49 -24.42
CA CYS A 399 -4.58 9.89 -23.19
C CYS A 399 -5.30 11.07 -22.51
N ASN A 400 -5.15 11.17 -21.20
CA ASN A 400 -5.73 12.26 -20.40
C ASN A 400 -5.45 13.65 -21.00
N GLY A 401 -6.51 14.39 -21.30
CA GLY A 401 -6.43 15.69 -21.97
C GLY A 401 -5.62 16.75 -21.21
N LYS A 402 -5.56 16.71 -19.87
CA LYS A 402 -4.71 17.62 -19.08
C LYS A 402 -3.23 17.35 -19.34
N ILE A 403 -2.84 16.07 -19.29
CA ILE A 403 -1.46 15.62 -19.54
C ILE A 403 -1.06 15.96 -20.98
N VAL A 404 -1.94 15.68 -21.94
CA VAL A 404 -1.70 15.96 -23.37
C VAL A 404 -1.50 17.45 -23.63
N ARG A 405 -2.32 18.33 -23.04
CA ARG A 405 -2.17 19.79 -23.18
C ARG A 405 -0.84 20.28 -22.61
N SER A 406 -0.51 19.89 -21.36
CA SER A 406 0.78 20.26 -20.77
C SER A 406 1.97 19.72 -21.57
N PHE A 407 1.86 18.51 -22.11
CA PHE A 407 2.88 17.95 -22.99
C PHE A 407 3.04 18.74 -24.29
N ALA A 408 1.93 19.15 -24.93
CA ALA A 408 1.94 19.99 -26.12
C ALA A 408 2.60 21.35 -25.87
N ASP A 409 2.24 22.02 -24.77
CA ASP A 409 2.80 23.32 -24.40
C ASP A 409 4.32 23.24 -24.17
N ILE A 410 4.79 22.23 -23.45
CA ILE A 410 6.21 22.02 -23.15
C ILE A 410 6.98 21.66 -24.41
N THR A 411 6.49 20.71 -25.22
CA THR A 411 7.20 20.29 -26.44
C THR A 411 7.28 21.43 -27.46
N LYS A 412 6.26 22.28 -27.54
CA LYS A 412 6.28 23.52 -28.32
C LYS A 412 7.28 24.53 -27.79
N MET A 413 7.30 24.76 -26.48
CA MET A 413 8.23 25.68 -25.82
C MET A 413 9.70 25.35 -26.14
N TYR A 414 10.05 24.06 -26.16
CA TYR A 414 11.41 23.60 -26.50
C TYR A 414 11.63 23.27 -27.98
N GLN A 415 10.66 23.56 -28.86
CA GLN A 415 10.72 23.29 -30.31
C GLN A 415 11.00 21.82 -30.65
N LEU A 416 10.44 20.89 -29.86
CA LEU A 416 10.62 19.45 -30.03
C LEU A 416 9.54 18.84 -30.93
N ALA A 417 8.29 19.26 -30.76
CA ALA A 417 7.14 18.81 -31.54
C ALA A 417 6.01 19.86 -31.48
N TYR A 418 5.12 19.81 -32.47
CA TYR A 418 3.95 20.69 -32.56
C TYR A 418 2.68 19.84 -32.62
N CYS A 419 1.95 19.76 -31.51
CA CYS A 419 0.77 18.91 -31.37
C CYS A 419 -0.56 19.64 -31.67
N ASP A 420 -0.56 20.98 -31.70
CA ASP A 420 -1.77 21.81 -31.75
C ASP A 420 -2.74 21.45 -32.88
N ALA A 421 -2.22 21.30 -34.10
CA ALA A 421 -3.05 20.98 -35.27
C ALA A 421 -3.71 19.59 -35.16
N ILE A 422 -3.01 18.62 -34.56
CA ILE A 422 -3.52 17.26 -34.36
C ILE A 422 -4.60 17.27 -33.27
N ILE A 423 -4.35 17.98 -32.15
CA ILE A 423 -5.32 18.12 -31.06
C ILE A 423 -6.59 18.84 -31.52
N GLU A 424 -6.45 19.88 -32.34
CA GLU A 424 -7.59 20.61 -32.89
C GLU A 424 -8.41 19.74 -33.87
N ASP A 425 -7.74 18.99 -34.75
CA ASP A 425 -8.39 18.03 -35.65
C ASP A 425 -9.12 16.90 -34.88
N ASN A 426 -8.50 16.39 -33.82
CA ASN A 426 -9.10 15.39 -32.92
C ASN A 426 -10.37 15.93 -32.26
N THR A 427 -10.32 17.17 -31.75
CA THR A 427 -11.46 17.82 -31.09
C THR A 427 -12.62 18.04 -32.07
N ARG A 428 -12.32 18.34 -33.34
CA ARG A 428 -13.33 18.49 -34.40
C ARG A 428 -13.97 17.16 -34.81
N LYS A 429 -13.25 16.04 -34.70
CA LYS A 429 -13.71 14.69 -35.07
C LYS A 429 -14.52 14.01 -33.96
N GLN A 430 -14.30 14.37 -32.69
CA GLN A 430 -15.12 13.92 -31.56
C GLN A 430 -16.45 14.70 -31.55
N LEU A 431 -17.53 14.08 -32.03
CA LEU A 431 -18.89 14.58 -31.77
C LEU A 431 -19.25 14.35 -30.29
N PRO A 432 -19.98 15.28 -29.62
CA PRO A 432 -20.36 15.11 -28.23
C PRO A 432 -21.34 13.94 -28.11
N ILE A 433 -20.86 12.80 -27.63
CA ILE A 433 -21.71 11.66 -27.30
C ILE A 433 -22.32 11.99 -25.93
N PHE A 434 -23.62 12.23 -25.88
CA PHE A 434 -24.37 12.32 -24.61
C PHE A 434 -24.37 10.94 -23.94
N GLY A 435 -23.60 10.81 -22.86
CA GLY A 435 -23.48 9.59 -22.04
C GLY A 435 -22.14 9.62 -21.30
N GLU A 436 -22.11 9.20 -20.04
CA GLU A 436 -20.92 9.17 -19.19
C GLU A 436 -19.69 8.65 -19.96
N GLU A 437 -18.65 9.48 -20.09
CA GLU A 437 -17.37 9.04 -20.63
C GLU A 437 -16.78 8.02 -19.65
N GLU A 438 -16.98 6.71 -19.90
CA GLU A 438 -16.08 5.70 -19.36
C GLU A 438 -14.67 6.10 -19.81
N LEU A 439 -13.89 6.68 -18.88
CA LEU A 439 -12.47 6.96 -19.08
C LEU A 439 -11.80 5.73 -19.70
N LEU A 440 -11.41 5.85 -20.99
CA LEU A 440 -10.79 4.75 -21.74
C LEU A 440 -9.48 4.27 -21.08
N LEU A 441 -8.85 5.14 -20.29
CA LEU A 441 -7.67 4.86 -19.49
C LEU A 441 -7.86 5.31 -18.05
N PRO A 442 -7.42 4.50 -17.06
CA PRO A 442 -7.41 4.93 -15.67
C PRO A 442 -6.47 6.13 -15.48
N ASP A 443 -7.01 7.24 -14.96
CA ASP A 443 -6.24 8.41 -14.51
C ASP A 443 -5.64 8.14 -13.12
N PHE A 444 -4.79 7.12 -13.04
CA PHE A 444 -4.23 6.65 -11.77
C PHE A 444 -2.71 6.70 -11.81
N PHE A 445 -2.13 7.61 -11.03
CA PHE A 445 -0.70 7.71 -10.74
C PHE A 445 -0.50 7.55 -9.23
N PRO A 446 0.07 6.42 -8.76
CA PRO A 446 0.05 6.04 -7.34
C PRO A 446 0.71 6.99 -6.35
N PHE A 447 1.68 7.82 -6.77
CA PHE A 447 2.55 8.58 -5.85
C PHE A 447 2.34 10.11 -5.90
N GLU A 448 1.10 10.56 -6.13
CA GLU A 448 0.79 11.97 -6.35
C GLU A 448 0.60 12.83 -5.10
N SER A 449 0.22 12.26 -3.96
CA SER A 449 0.01 13.04 -2.73
C SER A 449 0.12 12.15 -1.50
N TYR A 450 0.78 12.67 -0.46
CA TYR A 450 0.87 12.01 0.83
C TYR A 450 0.45 12.96 1.95
N THR A 451 -0.78 12.77 2.44
CA THR A 451 -1.43 13.67 3.40
C THR A 451 -1.35 13.22 4.84
N LEU A 452 -0.98 11.96 5.10
CA LEU A 452 -0.80 11.42 6.46
C LEU A 452 0.24 12.25 7.21
N GLU A 453 0.01 12.53 8.49
CA GLU A 453 0.81 13.49 9.26
C GLU A 453 1.94 12.82 10.05
N HIS A 454 1.66 11.69 10.71
CA HIS A 454 2.60 11.00 11.58
C HIS A 454 3.71 10.33 10.77
N SER A 455 3.36 9.49 9.81
CA SER A 455 4.29 8.76 8.94
C SER A 455 4.95 9.66 7.87
N ARG A 456 4.50 10.92 7.73
CA ARG A 456 5.02 11.90 6.77
C ARG A 456 6.53 12.08 6.83
N HIS A 457 7.10 12.07 8.03
CA HIS A 457 8.51 12.37 8.23
C HIS A 457 9.44 11.35 7.53
N TRP A 458 8.97 10.12 7.28
CA TRP A 458 9.71 9.12 6.50
C TRP A 458 9.66 9.38 4.99
N ILE A 459 8.53 9.89 4.48
CA ILE A 459 8.24 9.96 3.04
C ILE A 459 8.52 11.35 2.45
N ALA A 460 8.19 12.42 3.16
CA ALA A 460 8.39 13.81 2.71
C ALA A 460 9.81 14.12 2.19
N PRO A 461 10.92 13.72 2.85
CA PRO A 461 12.27 14.00 2.33
C PRO A 461 12.59 13.24 1.03
N LEU A 462 11.82 12.20 0.72
CA LEU A 462 11.99 11.36 -0.47
C LEU A 462 11.14 11.84 -1.67
N LEU A 463 10.24 12.80 -1.47
CA LEU A 463 9.38 13.38 -2.51
C LEU A 463 10.01 14.64 -3.13
N ASN A 464 9.77 14.83 -4.43
CA ASN A 464 10.11 16.08 -5.11
C ASN A 464 9.14 17.19 -4.70
N ASN A 465 9.66 18.40 -4.49
CA ASN A 465 8.89 19.58 -4.05
C ASN A 465 7.67 19.91 -4.94
N ASN A 466 7.66 19.50 -6.21
CA ASN A 466 6.55 19.73 -7.14
C ASN A 466 5.26 19.03 -6.71
N VAL A 467 5.35 17.93 -5.95
CA VAL A 467 4.21 17.22 -5.36
C VAL A 467 3.61 18.00 -4.17
N CYS A 468 4.40 18.84 -3.51
CA CYS A 468 3.92 19.66 -2.39
C CYS A 468 3.11 20.89 -2.87
N MET A 469 3.14 21.21 -4.18
CA MET A 469 2.50 22.40 -4.77
C MET A 469 1.09 22.14 -5.31
N THR A 470 0.71 20.88 -5.53
CA THR A 470 -0.67 20.49 -5.86
C THR A 470 -1.64 20.71 -4.69
N ASP A 471 -1.16 20.61 -3.44
CA ASP A 471 -1.94 20.96 -2.24
C ASP A 471 -2.23 22.47 -2.15
N ALA A 472 -1.28 23.32 -2.53
CA ALA A 472 -1.46 24.78 -2.50
C ALA A 472 -2.44 25.26 -3.59
N SER A 473 -2.44 24.63 -4.76
CA SER A 473 -3.31 25.00 -5.88
C SER A 473 -4.75 24.48 -5.71
N ASN A 474 -4.95 23.29 -5.13
CA ASN A 474 -6.27 22.78 -4.80
C ASN A 474 -6.92 23.53 -3.62
N GLN A 475 -6.16 23.93 -2.60
CA GLN A 475 -6.67 24.78 -1.52
C GLN A 475 -6.98 26.22 -1.97
N LEU A 476 -6.19 26.80 -2.90
CA LEU A 476 -6.51 28.11 -3.47
C LEU A 476 -7.76 28.07 -4.35
N SER A 477 -7.96 27.00 -5.13
CA SER A 477 -9.18 26.76 -5.94
C SER A 477 -10.44 26.69 -5.06
N ASN A 478 -10.37 25.98 -3.93
CA ASN A 478 -11.47 25.88 -2.98
C ASN A 478 -11.75 27.20 -2.24
N LYS A 479 -10.71 28.01 -1.95
CA LYS A 479 -10.90 29.38 -1.43
C LYS A 479 -11.48 30.34 -2.45
N THR A 480 -11.11 30.25 -3.73
CA THR A 480 -11.65 31.14 -4.78
C THR A 480 -13.09 30.79 -5.15
N LYS A 481 -13.53 29.52 -5.02
CA LYS A 481 -14.94 29.16 -5.15
C LYS A 481 -15.79 29.67 -3.98
N ARG A 482 -15.31 29.57 -2.72
CA ARG A 482 -16.01 30.11 -1.53
C ARG A 482 -16.10 31.64 -1.48
N LEU A 483 -15.19 32.36 -2.13
CA LEU A 483 -15.21 33.83 -2.23
C LEU A 483 -16.12 34.35 -3.37
N ARG A 484 -16.56 33.49 -4.29
CA ARG A 484 -17.51 33.85 -5.36
C ARG A 484 -18.97 33.52 -5.01
N SER A 485 -19.23 32.84 -3.90
CA SER A 485 -20.57 32.48 -3.42
C SER A 485 -21.01 33.27 -2.17
N LYS A 486 -20.39 34.42 -1.89
CA LYS A 486 -20.81 35.36 -0.84
C LYS A 486 -21.16 36.71 -1.43
#